data_AF-A0A3L7TFK7-F1
#
_entry.id   AF-A0A3L7TFK7-F1
#
_cell.length_a   1.000
_cell.length_b   1.000
_cell.length_c   1.000
_cell.angle_alpha   90.00
_cell.angle_beta   90.00
_cell.angle_gamma   90.00
#
_symmetry.space_group_name_H-M   'P 1'
#
loop_
_entity.id
_entity.type
_entity.pdbx_description
1 polymer ?
#
loop_
_entity_poly.entity_id
_entity_poly.type
_entity_poly.pdbx_seq_one_letter_code
_entity_poly.pdbx_strand_id
1 'polypeptide(L)'
;MITRTNSSVAPLVFLLCALLAALVPLQASCQSRKVKVEITANGEETTRTFATNQTEQKELDEVAVAYGSEGTVDAELGRRFTGVFAEDEMPSEIGNRGAIGRIDSALGSSRAYYEQFAPRREEWKDFSLRAESGILWVRLVGMYLERKEIKDPAAREQFSAWWNGEVIPLVADSYLMYSGMQAAVQAQRIGVMPRKRNEMRTRTQDELFALEVFEPLALLFAERGLLTSSELASLHALGMKGYLSKQEQSWAIERLLTPALLRIAQRFAPLRESSGLSSFAPMAVGFTLWIKLSREYRDLVLESPAIADATKAEIRAGKWNFELPAPFGMRFGATPKVTDAVVVLNTGAKPFFTNGRWNDETQRVEFNGGFYENKFRYAPYNSPYYAYWSLPSQRQESVFGSVVIEGEALASYCGWEAALNDEQRVRWTAALDQVAATKDPASAFAMIEELVEFHPLPRELATWFANAVNKPLPARYTEHDGAQQNNRIGAPTAKDSTAPTATAPIPEA
;
A
#
# COMPACT_ATOMS: atom_id res chain seq x y z
N MET A 1 -22.08 12.37 13.32
CA MET A 1 -22.94 11.54 12.42
C MET A 1 -22.20 11.40 11.08
N ILE A 2 -21.15 10.57 11.05
CA ILE A 2 -20.25 10.44 9.90
C ILE A 2 -20.35 9.00 9.40
N THR A 3 -21.07 8.80 8.31
CA THR A 3 -21.13 7.53 7.59
C THR A 3 -19.80 7.31 6.87
N ARG A 4 -18.95 6.42 7.43
CA ARG A 4 -17.80 5.84 6.73
C ARG A 4 -18.30 4.76 5.78
N THR A 5 -18.66 5.14 4.56
CA THR A 5 -18.76 4.22 3.41
C THR A 5 -17.82 4.75 2.34
N ASN A 6 -16.57 4.26 2.35
CA ASN A 6 -15.54 4.62 1.38
C ASN A 6 -15.02 3.35 0.68
N SER A 7 -15.39 3.19 -0.60
CA SER A 7 -14.59 2.70 -1.74
C SER A 7 -15.56 2.26 -2.83
N SER A 8 -15.64 3.04 -3.92
CA SER A 8 -16.41 2.71 -5.13
C SER A 8 -15.45 2.43 -6.27
N VAL A 9 -14.62 1.40 -6.10
CA VAL A 9 -14.01 0.60 -7.17
C VAL A 9 -13.85 -0.80 -6.59
N ALA A 10 -14.91 -1.59 -6.64
CA ALA A 10 -14.90 -2.95 -6.14
C ALA A 10 -15.19 -3.90 -7.31
N PRO A 11 -14.30 -4.88 -7.60
CA PRO A 11 -14.47 -5.83 -8.69
C PRO A 11 -15.72 -6.68 -8.50
N LEU A 12 -16.23 -7.30 -9.57
CA LEU A 12 -17.45 -8.13 -9.61
C LEU A 12 -17.57 -9.17 -8.46
N VAL A 13 -16.44 -9.60 -7.89
CA VAL A 13 -16.29 -10.44 -6.67
C VAL A 13 -16.83 -9.77 -5.41
N PHE A 14 -16.47 -8.50 -5.21
CA PHE A 14 -17.03 -7.67 -4.15
C PHE A 14 -18.51 -7.41 -4.38
N LEU A 15 -19.02 -7.55 -5.61
CA LEU A 15 -20.44 -7.37 -5.86
C LEU A 15 -21.29 -8.61 -5.57
N LEU A 16 -20.78 -9.80 -5.87
CA LEU A 16 -21.35 -11.07 -5.39
C LEU A 16 -21.33 -11.15 -3.86
N CYS A 17 -20.29 -10.61 -3.23
CA CYS A 17 -20.20 -10.48 -1.77
C CYS A 17 -21.03 -9.30 -1.22
N ALA A 18 -21.18 -8.19 -1.95
CA ALA A 18 -22.01 -7.04 -1.55
C ALA A 18 -23.51 -7.31 -1.68
N LEU A 19 -23.92 -8.18 -2.61
CA LEU A 19 -25.30 -8.71 -2.68
C LEU A 19 -25.64 -9.54 -1.43
N LEU A 20 -24.66 -10.19 -0.79
CA LEU A 20 -24.81 -10.85 0.51
C LEU A 20 -24.73 -9.87 1.70
N ALA A 21 -24.17 -8.66 1.50
CA ALA A 21 -23.94 -7.65 2.54
C ALA A 21 -25.11 -6.69 2.79
N ALA A 22 -26.15 -6.70 1.95
CA ALA A 22 -27.18 -5.65 1.90
C ALA A 22 -28.18 -5.62 3.08
N LEU A 23 -27.98 -6.41 4.14
CA LEU A 23 -28.92 -6.53 5.26
C LEU A 23 -28.22 -6.65 6.62
N VAL A 24 -27.57 -5.59 7.13
CA VAL A 24 -27.34 -5.47 8.60
C VAL A 24 -27.28 -3.99 9.02
N PRO A 25 -28.03 -3.56 10.06
CA PRO A 25 -27.91 -2.22 10.63
C PRO A 25 -26.66 -2.08 11.53
N LEU A 26 -26.08 -0.88 11.50
CA LEU A 26 -25.00 -0.39 12.35
C LEU A 26 -25.43 -0.32 13.82
N GLN A 27 -24.68 -0.89 14.78
CA GLN A 27 -24.56 -0.36 16.14
C GLN A 27 -23.22 -0.71 16.83
N ALA A 28 -22.94 0.07 17.89
CA ALA A 28 -21.83 0.07 18.84
C ALA A 28 -20.53 0.80 18.42
N SER A 29 -20.48 2.08 18.80
CA SER A 29 -19.28 2.92 18.90
C SER A 29 -18.39 2.40 20.05
N CYS A 30 -17.65 1.32 19.81
CA CYS A 30 -16.49 1.00 20.61
C CYS A 30 -15.43 2.09 20.31
N GLN A 31 -14.90 2.75 21.34
CA GLN A 31 -13.88 3.79 21.17
C GLN A 31 -12.68 3.18 20.42
N SER A 32 -12.24 3.81 19.31
CA SER A 32 -11.06 3.34 18.58
C SER A 32 -9.83 3.47 19.46
N ARG A 33 -8.96 2.45 19.44
CA ARG A 33 -7.62 2.56 20.01
C ARG A 33 -6.88 3.64 19.24
N LYS A 34 -6.19 4.52 19.93
CA LYS A 34 -5.37 5.59 19.36
C LYS A 34 -3.98 5.49 19.95
N VAL A 35 -2.99 5.52 19.08
CA VAL A 35 -1.59 5.51 19.48
C VAL A 35 -0.84 6.63 18.78
N LYS A 36 0.09 7.23 19.49
CA LYS A 36 1.04 8.20 18.96
C LYS A 36 2.45 7.79 19.33
N VAL A 37 3.33 7.74 18.34
CA VAL A 37 4.75 7.47 18.52
C VAL A 37 5.51 8.70 18.04
N GLU A 38 6.34 9.29 18.88
CA GLU A 38 7.26 10.36 18.51
C GLU A 38 8.69 9.86 18.66
N ILE A 39 9.52 10.13 17.66
CA ILE A 39 10.88 9.61 17.58
C ILE A 39 11.83 10.74 17.25
N THR A 40 12.91 10.82 18.01
CA THR A 40 14.03 11.73 17.75
C THR A 40 15.32 10.92 17.75
N ALA A 41 16.03 10.92 16.63
CA ALA A 41 17.30 10.23 16.51
C ALA A 41 18.44 11.18 16.91
N ASN A 42 19.11 10.89 18.02
CA ASN A 42 20.14 11.73 18.65
C ASN A 42 21.47 10.98 18.71
N GLY A 43 22.31 11.13 17.67
CA GLY A 43 23.58 10.41 17.63
C GLY A 43 23.34 8.90 17.57
N GLU A 44 23.83 8.15 18.57
CA GLU A 44 23.68 6.69 18.73
C GLU A 44 22.46 6.31 19.58
N GLU A 45 21.78 7.29 20.14
CA GLU A 45 20.60 7.09 20.97
C GLU A 45 19.34 7.57 20.26
N THR A 46 18.23 6.91 20.55
CA THR A 46 16.91 7.28 20.04
C THR A 46 16.00 7.61 21.21
N THR A 47 15.53 8.86 21.26
CA THR A 47 14.44 9.22 22.17
C THR A 47 13.13 8.81 21.53
N ARG A 48 12.36 7.98 22.23
CA ARG A 48 11.04 7.51 21.81
C ARG A 48 10.00 7.91 22.84
N THR A 49 8.88 8.43 22.36
CA THR A 49 7.70 8.75 23.16
C THR A 49 6.50 8.00 22.61
N PHE A 50 5.87 7.17 23.43
CA PHE A 50 4.65 6.46 23.09
C PHE A 50 3.48 6.97 23.92
N ALA A 51 2.36 7.29 23.28
CA ALA A 51 1.12 7.69 23.95
C ALA A 51 -0.06 6.87 23.44
N THR A 52 -0.98 6.50 24.33
CA THR A 52 -2.10 5.60 24.01
C THR A 52 -3.32 5.85 24.90
N ASN A 53 -4.52 5.83 24.32
CA ASN A 53 -5.79 5.91 25.04
C ASN A 53 -6.26 4.59 25.66
N GLN A 54 -5.38 3.61 25.73
CA GLN A 54 -5.66 2.34 26.38
C GLN A 54 -5.77 2.51 27.90
N THR A 55 -6.75 1.85 28.49
CA THR A 55 -6.99 1.87 29.95
C THR A 55 -6.77 0.50 30.59
N GLU A 56 -6.55 -0.55 29.80
CA GLU A 56 -6.28 -1.89 30.32
C GLU A 56 -4.92 -1.94 31.03
N GLN A 57 -4.95 -2.23 32.33
CA GLN A 57 -3.75 -2.19 33.19
C GLN A 57 -2.65 -3.12 32.69
N LYS A 58 -3.01 -4.33 32.23
CA LYS A 58 -2.03 -5.30 31.72
C LYS A 58 -1.22 -4.75 30.54
N GLU A 59 -1.88 -4.12 29.56
CA GLU A 59 -1.18 -3.53 28.42
C GLU A 59 -0.31 -2.33 28.86
N LEU A 60 -0.78 -1.54 29.82
CA LEU A 60 -0.01 -0.42 30.35
C LEU A 60 1.21 -0.89 31.16
N ASP A 61 1.10 -1.98 31.91
CA ASP A 61 2.21 -2.58 32.67
C ASP A 61 3.30 -3.12 31.73
N GLU A 62 2.91 -3.77 30.62
CA GLU A 62 3.86 -4.24 29.60
C GLU A 62 4.66 -3.08 28.98
N VAL A 63 4.00 -1.96 28.68
CA VAL A 63 4.67 -0.74 28.19
C VAL A 63 5.53 -0.12 29.29
N ALA A 64 5.04 -0.07 30.53
CA ALA A 64 5.78 0.51 31.65
C ALA A 64 7.10 -0.21 31.92
N VAL A 65 7.09 -1.55 31.83
CA VAL A 65 8.30 -2.37 31.91
C VAL A 65 9.28 -2.03 30.80
N ALA A 66 8.80 -1.91 29.55
CA ALA A 66 9.66 -1.60 28.40
C ALA A 66 10.31 -0.21 28.50
N TYR A 67 9.64 0.76 29.12
CA TYR A 67 10.12 2.13 29.29
C TYR A 67 10.78 2.39 30.65
N GLY A 68 10.75 1.43 31.58
CA GLY A 68 11.22 1.62 32.97
C GLY A 68 10.46 2.69 33.76
N SER A 69 9.20 2.98 33.39
CA SER A 69 8.40 4.08 33.94
C SER A 69 6.90 3.79 33.82
N GLU A 70 6.11 4.15 34.84
CA GLU A 70 4.64 4.03 34.81
C GLU A 70 3.95 4.99 33.82
N GLY A 71 4.72 5.89 33.21
CA GLY A 71 4.23 6.89 32.29
C GLY A 71 3.48 8.03 32.99
N THR A 72 3.44 9.17 32.31
CA THR A 72 2.74 10.38 32.76
C THR A 72 1.32 10.45 32.18
N VAL A 73 0.45 11.21 32.83
CA VAL A 73 -0.89 11.51 32.28
C VAL A 73 -0.72 12.38 31.03
N ASP A 74 -1.40 12.00 29.95
CA ASP A 74 -1.47 12.77 28.71
C ASP A 74 -2.88 13.32 28.50
N ALA A 75 -3.01 14.59 28.15
CA ALA A 75 -4.32 15.23 28.01
C ALA A 75 -5.08 14.76 26.75
N GLU A 76 -4.37 14.32 25.71
CA GLU A 76 -4.97 13.94 24.42
C GLU A 76 -5.31 12.44 24.38
N LEU A 77 -4.38 11.62 24.84
CA LEU A 77 -4.40 10.16 24.75
C LEU A 77 -4.39 9.51 26.13
N GLY A 78 -4.43 10.21 27.25
CA GLY A 78 -4.56 9.60 28.58
C GLY A 78 -3.23 9.18 29.22
N ARG A 79 -2.38 8.42 28.53
CA ARG A 79 -1.05 8.02 29.04
C ARG A 79 0.06 8.26 28.02
N ARG A 80 1.23 8.73 28.50
CA ARG A 80 2.46 8.93 27.73
C ARG A 80 3.67 8.34 28.45
N PHE A 81 4.50 7.62 27.71
CA PHE A 81 5.77 7.04 28.12
C PHE A 81 6.90 7.63 27.28
N THR A 82 8.04 7.93 27.89
CA THR A 82 9.22 8.46 27.18
C THR A 82 10.46 7.76 27.69
N GLY A 83 11.32 7.32 26.77
CA GLY A 83 12.56 6.63 27.07
C GLY A 83 13.63 6.91 26.02
N VAL A 84 14.85 6.49 26.33
CA VAL A 84 16.00 6.55 25.43
C VAL A 84 16.48 5.12 25.19
N PHE A 85 16.67 4.78 23.92
CA PHE A 85 16.97 3.41 23.48
C PHE A 85 18.14 3.44 22.49
N ALA A 86 18.88 2.33 22.39
CA ALA A 86 19.81 2.13 21.28
C ALA A 86 19.04 2.01 19.95
N GLU A 87 19.69 2.34 18.82
CA GLU A 87 19.05 2.39 17.50
C GLU A 87 18.38 1.05 17.08
N ASP A 88 18.91 -0.09 17.56
CA ASP A 88 18.44 -1.46 17.29
C ASP A 88 17.59 -2.09 18.42
N GLU A 89 17.38 -1.38 19.53
CA GLU A 89 16.66 -1.89 20.72
C GLU A 89 15.37 -1.11 21.02
N MET A 90 14.65 -0.66 19.99
CA MET A 90 13.36 0.01 20.21
C MET A 90 12.28 -0.94 20.79
N PRO A 91 11.49 -0.49 21.78
CA PRO A 91 10.48 -1.31 22.41
C PRO A 91 9.30 -1.61 21.47
N SER A 92 8.62 -2.74 21.73
CA SER A 92 7.40 -3.15 21.05
C SER A 92 6.19 -2.93 21.98
N GLU A 93 5.54 -1.77 21.89
CA GLU A 93 4.41 -1.42 22.76
C GLU A 93 3.11 -2.16 22.41
N ILE A 94 2.86 -2.38 21.12
CA ILE A 94 1.60 -2.96 20.64
C ILE A 94 1.83 -4.09 19.63
N GLY A 95 2.95 -4.79 19.80
CA GLY A 95 3.46 -5.77 18.86
C GLY A 95 4.14 -5.14 17.64
N ASN A 96 4.53 -3.86 17.74
CA ASN A 96 5.21 -3.15 16.68
C ASN A 96 6.68 -3.52 16.57
N ARG A 97 7.24 -3.26 15.40
CA ARG A 97 8.63 -3.53 15.08
C ARG A 97 9.16 -2.34 14.34
N GLY A 98 10.10 -1.64 14.97
CA GLY A 98 10.84 -0.59 14.32
C GLY A 98 12.31 -0.71 14.61
N ALA A 99 13.11 -0.07 13.76
CA ALA A 99 14.52 0.19 14.01
C ALA A 99 14.88 1.54 13.39
N ILE A 100 15.96 2.12 13.90
CA ILE A 100 16.70 3.15 13.19
C ILE A 100 18.03 2.53 12.79
N GLY A 101 18.45 2.78 11.56
CA GLY A 101 19.78 2.45 11.08
C GLY A 101 20.53 3.72 10.72
N ARG A 102 21.85 3.68 10.87
CA ARG A 102 22.75 4.78 10.52
C ARG A 102 23.96 4.26 9.73
N ILE A 103 24.39 5.06 8.76
CA ILE A 103 25.67 4.89 8.06
C ILE A 103 26.39 6.23 8.11
N ASP A 104 27.57 6.25 8.73
CA ASP A 104 28.40 7.45 8.84
C ASP A 104 29.47 7.52 7.76
N SER A 105 29.89 8.75 7.48
CA SER A 105 30.89 9.10 6.49
C SER A 105 31.64 10.35 6.94
N ALA A 106 32.75 10.68 6.28
CA ALA A 106 33.48 11.91 6.56
C ALA A 106 32.63 13.17 6.32
N LEU A 107 31.69 13.13 5.37
CA LEU A 107 30.92 14.31 4.91
C LEU A 107 29.49 14.38 5.48
N GLY A 108 29.09 13.44 6.33
CA GLY A 108 27.75 13.39 6.91
C GLY A 108 27.32 12.00 7.32
N SER A 109 26.03 11.84 7.59
CA SER A 109 25.41 10.56 7.91
C SER A 109 24.15 10.33 7.10
N SER A 110 23.84 9.07 6.84
CA SER A 110 22.56 8.62 6.27
C SER A 110 21.83 7.80 7.31
N ARG A 111 20.53 8.02 7.45
CA ARG A 111 19.67 7.36 8.42
C ARG A 111 18.48 6.73 7.74
N ALA A 112 18.04 5.60 8.28
CA ALA A 112 16.85 4.88 7.87
C ALA A 112 15.98 4.62 9.10
N TYR A 113 14.71 4.92 9.02
CA TYR A 113 13.71 4.54 10.01
C TYR A 113 12.70 3.62 9.33
N TYR A 114 12.32 2.56 10.02
CA TYR A 114 11.11 1.83 9.69
C TYR A 114 10.33 1.47 10.96
N GLU A 115 9.02 1.29 10.83
CA GLU A 115 8.13 0.80 11.87
C GLU A 115 6.94 0.08 11.26
N GLN A 116 6.52 -1.03 11.86
CA GLN A 116 5.32 -1.74 11.46
C GLN A 116 4.59 -2.25 12.70
N PHE A 117 3.33 -1.86 12.86
CA PHE A 117 2.49 -2.29 13.98
C PHE A 117 1.93 -3.71 13.75
N ALA A 118 2.74 -4.78 13.86
CA ALA A 118 2.26 -6.16 13.63
C ALA A 118 3.05 -7.28 14.36
N PRO A 119 2.36 -8.27 14.97
CA PRO A 119 2.98 -9.39 15.68
C PRO A 119 3.84 -10.29 14.77
N ARG A 120 4.82 -10.99 15.36
CA ARG A 120 6.08 -11.36 14.68
C ARG A 120 5.97 -12.20 13.38
N ARG A 121 4.95 -13.04 13.12
CA ARG A 121 5.07 -14.11 12.09
C ARG A 121 3.81 -14.67 11.38
N GLU A 122 2.63 -14.04 11.44
CA GLU A 122 1.39 -14.70 10.95
C GLU A 122 0.70 -14.07 9.72
N GLU A 123 1.29 -13.04 9.11
CA GLU A 123 0.64 -12.28 8.03
C GLU A 123 0.28 -13.11 6.79
N TRP A 124 1.20 -13.97 6.33
CA TRP A 124 0.93 -14.86 5.19
C TRP A 124 -0.15 -15.90 5.49
N LYS A 125 -0.09 -16.54 6.66
CA LYS A 125 -1.06 -17.56 7.07
C LYS A 125 -2.46 -16.97 7.12
N ASP A 126 -2.61 -15.80 7.73
CA ASP A 126 -3.88 -15.10 7.82
C ASP A 126 -4.37 -14.66 6.42
N PHE A 127 -3.47 -14.19 5.57
CA PHE A 127 -3.78 -13.79 4.20
C PHE A 127 -4.26 -14.97 3.34
N SER A 128 -3.50 -16.07 3.35
CA SER A 128 -3.85 -17.31 2.67
C SER A 128 -5.19 -17.84 3.16
N LEU A 129 -5.45 -17.85 4.47
CA LEU A 129 -6.73 -18.25 5.02
C LEU A 129 -7.90 -17.40 4.49
N ARG A 130 -7.73 -16.07 4.35
CA ARG A 130 -8.75 -15.20 3.75
C ARG A 130 -9.00 -15.54 2.27
N ALA A 131 -7.93 -15.72 1.49
CA ALA A 131 -8.04 -16.09 0.09
C ALA A 131 -8.79 -17.42 -0.09
N GLU A 132 -8.37 -18.45 0.65
CA GLU A 132 -8.98 -19.79 0.65
C GLU A 132 -10.43 -19.76 1.12
N SER A 133 -10.75 -18.94 2.12
CA SER A 133 -12.13 -18.74 2.58
C SER A 133 -12.99 -18.16 1.45
N GLY A 134 -12.49 -17.17 0.73
CA GLY A 134 -13.19 -16.61 -0.41
C GLY A 134 -13.38 -17.59 -1.57
N ILE A 135 -12.35 -18.37 -1.90
CA ILE A 135 -12.43 -19.46 -2.89
C ILE A 135 -13.50 -20.49 -2.49
N LEU A 136 -13.55 -20.88 -1.20
CA LEU A 136 -14.61 -21.77 -0.69
C LEU A 136 -16.00 -21.18 -0.95
N TRP A 137 -16.21 -19.90 -0.65
CA TRP A 137 -17.51 -19.25 -0.92
C TRP A 137 -17.87 -19.24 -2.40
N VAL A 138 -16.91 -18.97 -3.30
CA VAL A 138 -17.14 -19.05 -4.75
C VAL A 138 -17.51 -20.47 -5.17
N ARG A 139 -16.86 -21.50 -4.61
CA ARG A 139 -17.22 -22.92 -4.86
C ARG A 139 -18.62 -23.25 -4.36
N LEU A 140 -19.00 -22.77 -3.18
CA LEU A 140 -20.34 -22.97 -2.61
C LEU A 140 -21.42 -22.32 -3.47
N VAL A 141 -21.20 -21.07 -3.92
CA VAL A 141 -22.11 -20.38 -4.84
C VAL A 141 -22.23 -21.14 -6.16
N GLY A 142 -21.09 -21.56 -6.75
CA GLY A 142 -21.08 -22.35 -7.97
C GLY A 142 -21.91 -23.63 -7.84
N MET A 143 -21.67 -24.41 -6.78
CA MET A 143 -22.43 -25.63 -6.52
C MET A 143 -23.93 -25.36 -6.33
N TYR A 144 -24.30 -24.29 -5.63
CA TYR A 144 -25.70 -23.91 -5.46
C TYR A 144 -26.37 -23.57 -6.80
N LEU A 145 -25.74 -22.72 -7.61
CA LEU A 145 -26.25 -22.34 -8.93
C LEU A 145 -26.38 -23.57 -9.84
N GLU A 146 -25.33 -24.39 -9.89
CA GLU A 146 -25.27 -25.62 -10.67
C GLU A 146 -26.43 -26.58 -10.34
N ARG A 147 -26.71 -26.78 -9.05
CA ARG A 147 -27.68 -27.78 -8.58
C ARG A 147 -29.10 -27.26 -8.46
N LYS A 148 -29.28 -25.99 -8.09
CA LYS A 148 -30.61 -25.43 -7.73
C LYS A 148 -31.18 -24.57 -8.85
N GLU A 149 -30.35 -23.83 -9.57
CA GLU A 149 -30.81 -22.87 -10.57
C GLU A 149 -30.77 -23.46 -11.98
N ILE A 150 -29.72 -24.19 -12.34
CA ILE A 150 -29.56 -24.74 -13.70
C ILE A 150 -30.27 -26.10 -13.81
N LYS A 151 -31.35 -26.11 -14.59
CA LYS A 151 -32.19 -27.32 -14.79
C LYS A 151 -31.66 -28.24 -15.89
N ASP A 152 -31.17 -27.67 -16.99
CA ASP A 152 -30.64 -28.42 -18.13
C ASP A 152 -29.29 -29.09 -17.79
N PRO A 153 -29.15 -30.42 -17.94
CA PRO A 153 -27.89 -31.13 -17.69
C PRO A 153 -26.72 -30.66 -18.56
N ALA A 154 -26.94 -30.31 -19.83
CA ALA A 154 -25.87 -29.86 -20.71
C ALA A 154 -25.37 -28.47 -20.31
N ALA A 155 -26.28 -27.54 -20.02
CA ALA A 155 -25.93 -26.24 -19.45
C ALA A 155 -25.21 -26.36 -18.10
N ARG A 156 -25.56 -27.38 -17.29
CA ARG A 156 -24.90 -27.64 -16.00
C ARG A 156 -23.44 -28.02 -16.16
N GLU A 157 -23.14 -28.93 -17.09
CA GLU A 157 -21.76 -29.35 -17.38
C GLU A 157 -20.91 -28.18 -17.90
N GLN A 158 -21.45 -27.42 -18.87
CA GLN A 158 -20.78 -26.22 -19.38
C GLN A 158 -20.56 -25.16 -18.29
N PHE A 159 -21.56 -24.95 -17.42
CA PHE A 159 -21.43 -24.05 -16.27
C PHE A 159 -20.33 -24.53 -15.33
N SER A 160 -20.29 -25.81 -14.98
CA SER A 160 -19.29 -26.35 -14.07
C SER A 160 -17.88 -26.21 -14.64
N ALA A 161 -17.69 -26.52 -15.93
CA ALA A 161 -16.42 -26.34 -16.62
C ALA A 161 -15.97 -24.86 -16.62
N TRP A 162 -16.87 -23.94 -16.97
CA TRP A 162 -16.58 -22.52 -16.97
C TRP A 162 -16.33 -21.94 -15.57
N TRP A 163 -17.15 -22.31 -14.58
CA TRP A 163 -17.02 -21.81 -13.21
C TRP A 163 -15.70 -22.25 -12.58
N ASN A 164 -15.33 -23.51 -12.76
CA ASN A 164 -14.09 -24.06 -12.22
C ASN A 164 -12.84 -23.62 -13.00
N GLY A 165 -12.93 -23.50 -14.33
CA GLY A 165 -11.81 -23.12 -15.19
C GLY A 165 -11.55 -21.62 -15.29
N GLU A 166 -12.59 -20.78 -15.18
CA GLU A 166 -12.47 -19.33 -15.39
C GLU A 166 -12.82 -18.52 -14.14
N VAL A 167 -13.97 -18.77 -13.51
CA VAL A 167 -14.47 -17.89 -12.44
C VAL A 167 -13.65 -18.04 -11.16
N ILE A 168 -13.41 -19.27 -10.69
CA ILE A 168 -12.64 -19.51 -9.47
C ILE A 168 -11.23 -18.90 -9.57
N PRO A 169 -10.44 -19.18 -10.64
CA PRO A 169 -9.12 -18.55 -10.81
C PRO A 169 -9.21 -17.03 -10.90
N LEU A 170 -10.13 -16.48 -11.69
CA LEU A 170 -10.30 -15.03 -11.83
C LEU A 170 -10.57 -14.35 -10.50
N VAL A 171 -11.42 -14.94 -9.65
CA VAL A 171 -11.70 -14.37 -8.33
C VAL A 171 -10.45 -14.40 -7.43
N ALA A 172 -9.71 -15.52 -7.44
CA ALA A 172 -8.47 -15.64 -6.68
C ALA A 172 -7.43 -14.61 -7.15
N ASP A 173 -7.22 -14.49 -8.45
CA ASP A 173 -6.32 -13.52 -9.08
C ASP A 173 -6.72 -12.08 -8.73
N SER A 174 -8.01 -11.77 -8.82
CA SER A 174 -8.55 -10.45 -8.49
C SER A 174 -8.30 -10.07 -7.03
N TYR A 175 -8.47 -11.03 -6.11
CA TYR A 175 -8.19 -10.81 -4.69
C TYR A 175 -6.69 -10.59 -4.46
N LEU A 176 -5.83 -11.44 -5.04
CA LEU A 176 -4.37 -11.31 -4.94
C LEU A 176 -3.89 -9.96 -5.49
N MET A 177 -4.36 -9.57 -6.68
CA MET A 177 -4.04 -8.29 -7.30
C MET A 177 -4.52 -7.13 -6.43
N TYR A 178 -5.78 -7.11 -6.01
CA TYR A 178 -6.32 -6.05 -5.16
C TYR A 178 -5.51 -5.90 -3.86
N SER A 179 -5.17 -7.01 -3.22
CA SER A 179 -4.37 -7.02 -1.98
C SER A 179 -2.95 -6.51 -2.19
N GLY A 180 -2.29 -6.88 -3.29
CA GLY A 180 -0.96 -6.36 -3.65
C GLY A 180 -0.99 -4.87 -4.02
N MET A 181 -1.99 -4.44 -4.78
CA MET A 181 -2.24 -3.04 -5.13
C MET A 181 -2.47 -2.16 -3.89
N GLN A 182 -3.29 -2.64 -2.94
CA GLN A 182 -3.46 -1.97 -1.65
C GLN A 182 -2.14 -1.82 -0.89
N ALA A 183 -1.32 -2.86 -0.87
CA ALA A 183 0.00 -2.81 -0.24
C ALA A 183 0.93 -1.80 -0.93
N ALA A 184 0.92 -1.73 -2.26
CA ALA A 184 1.71 -0.76 -3.03
C ALA A 184 1.28 0.69 -2.75
N VAL A 185 -0.02 0.98 -2.71
CA VAL A 185 -0.52 2.33 -2.36
C VAL A 185 -0.12 2.73 -0.94
N GLN A 186 -0.22 1.80 0.02
CA GLN A 186 0.21 2.03 1.40
C GLN A 186 1.73 2.19 1.52
N ALA A 187 2.50 1.47 0.71
CA ALA A 187 3.94 1.63 0.63
C ALA A 187 4.32 3.00 0.07
N GLN A 188 3.57 3.56 -0.88
CA GLN A 188 3.80 4.90 -1.41
C GLN A 188 3.45 6.00 -0.40
N ARG A 189 2.33 5.85 0.32
CA ARG A 189 1.86 6.84 1.29
C ARG A 189 1.07 6.17 2.40
N ILE A 190 1.50 6.36 3.65
CA ILE A 190 0.75 5.91 4.83
C ILE A 190 -0.58 6.65 4.89
N GLY A 191 -1.64 5.89 5.15
CA GLY A 191 -2.97 6.45 5.38
C GLY A 191 -3.54 7.19 4.18
N VAL A 192 -3.21 6.78 2.95
CA VAL A 192 -3.97 7.22 1.76
C VAL A 192 -5.43 6.89 1.99
N MET A 193 -6.21 7.95 2.19
CA MET A 193 -7.65 7.83 2.33
C MET A 193 -8.29 8.10 0.99
N PRO A 194 -9.36 7.37 0.63
CA PRO A 194 -10.20 7.74 -0.49
C PRO A 194 -10.66 9.18 -0.33
N ARG A 195 -10.60 9.93 -1.43
CA ARG A 195 -11.07 11.31 -1.51
C ARG A 195 -12.47 11.43 -0.92
N LYS A 196 -12.66 12.36 0.02
CA LYS A 196 -13.98 12.63 0.58
C LYS A 196 -14.85 13.33 -0.47
N ARG A 197 -16.15 13.07 -0.44
CA ARG A 197 -17.12 13.65 -1.39
C ARG A 197 -17.12 15.19 -1.43
N ASN A 198 -16.73 15.86 -0.35
CA ASN A 198 -16.67 17.31 -0.24
C ASN A 198 -15.31 17.90 -0.64
N GLU A 199 -14.31 17.08 -0.97
CA GLU A 199 -12.99 17.54 -1.41
C GLU A 199 -13.00 17.80 -2.92
N MET A 200 -13.32 19.05 -3.30
CA MET A 200 -13.39 19.49 -4.70
C MET A 200 -12.03 19.96 -5.26
N ARG A 201 -10.93 19.66 -4.57
CA ARG A 201 -9.57 20.06 -4.97
C ARG A 201 -9.04 19.25 -6.15
N THR A 202 -8.02 19.79 -6.81
CA THR A 202 -7.20 19.04 -7.77
C THR A 202 -6.62 17.80 -7.10
N ARG A 203 -6.41 16.75 -7.90
CA ARG A 203 -5.78 15.51 -7.41
C ARG A 203 -4.36 15.73 -6.97
N THR A 204 -4.01 15.07 -5.86
CA THR A 204 -2.61 14.91 -5.47
C THR A 204 -1.99 13.82 -6.33
N GLN A 205 -0.66 13.83 -6.39
CA GLN A 205 0.10 12.75 -7.04
C GLN A 205 -0.20 11.40 -6.41
N ASP A 206 -0.35 11.33 -5.08
CA ASP A 206 -0.74 10.10 -4.38
C ASP A 206 -2.11 9.54 -4.85
N GLU A 207 -3.08 10.40 -5.15
CA GLU A 207 -4.39 9.99 -5.66
C GLU A 207 -4.31 9.49 -7.11
N LEU A 208 -3.44 10.07 -7.94
CA LEU A 208 -3.21 9.62 -9.32
C LEU A 208 -2.48 8.27 -9.32
N PHE A 209 -1.42 8.13 -8.52
CA PHE A 209 -0.70 6.88 -8.36
C PHE A 209 -1.63 5.73 -7.93
N ALA A 210 -2.53 5.99 -6.97
CA ALA A 210 -3.50 4.97 -6.57
C ALA A 210 -4.38 4.52 -7.75
N LEU A 211 -4.85 5.43 -8.61
CA LEU A 211 -5.65 5.06 -9.79
C LEU A 211 -4.83 4.21 -10.77
N GLU A 212 -3.58 4.61 -11.04
CA GLU A 212 -2.68 3.86 -11.93
C GLU A 212 -2.42 2.44 -11.41
N VAL A 213 -2.21 2.29 -10.10
CA VAL A 213 -1.99 0.98 -9.47
C VAL A 213 -3.22 0.07 -9.58
N PHE A 214 -4.46 0.61 -9.53
CA PHE A 214 -5.69 -0.19 -9.59
C PHE A 214 -6.22 -0.42 -11.01
N GLU A 215 -5.80 0.33 -12.02
CA GLU A 215 -6.25 0.18 -13.41
C GLU A 215 -6.09 -1.26 -13.97
N PRO A 216 -4.98 -2.00 -13.72
CA PRO A 216 -4.83 -3.36 -14.22
C PRO A 216 -5.93 -4.32 -13.76
N LEU A 217 -6.57 -4.07 -12.62
CA LEU A 217 -7.71 -4.88 -12.15
C LEU A 217 -8.94 -4.70 -13.03
N ALA A 218 -9.21 -3.47 -13.51
CA ALA A 218 -10.30 -3.20 -14.43
C ALA A 218 -10.02 -3.81 -15.82
N LEU A 219 -8.76 -3.72 -16.27
CA LEU A 219 -8.30 -4.34 -17.51
C LEU A 219 -8.45 -5.86 -17.49
N LEU A 220 -8.12 -6.53 -16.37
CA LEU A 220 -8.34 -7.97 -16.19
C LEU A 220 -9.81 -8.35 -16.42
N PHE A 221 -10.77 -7.57 -15.92
CA PHE A 221 -12.19 -7.87 -16.16
C PHE A 221 -12.64 -7.64 -17.58
N ALA A 222 -12.08 -6.65 -18.26
CA ALA A 222 -12.35 -6.44 -19.67
C ALA A 222 -11.76 -7.57 -20.52
N GLU A 223 -10.51 -7.97 -20.25
CA GLU A 223 -9.85 -9.10 -20.91
C GLU A 223 -10.63 -10.41 -20.74
N ARG A 224 -11.17 -10.65 -19.54
CA ARG A 224 -12.00 -11.84 -19.23
C ARG A 224 -13.45 -11.72 -19.71
N GLY A 225 -13.78 -10.68 -20.47
CA GLY A 225 -15.10 -10.47 -21.06
C GLY A 225 -16.22 -10.15 -20.07
N LEU A 226 -15.88 -9.82 -18.82
CA LEU A 226 -16.86 -9.36 -17.83
C LEU A 226 -17.33 -7.93 -18.14
N LEU A 227 -16.42 -7.09 -18.62
CA LEU A 227 -16.68 -5.71 -19.04
C LEU A 227 -16.47 -5.58 -20.55
N THR A 228 -17.33 -4.79 -21.20
CA THR A 228 -17.09 -4.28 -22.54
C THR A 228 -16.10 -3.12 -22.51
N SER A 229 -15.50 -2.79 -23.65
CA SER A 229 -14.62 -1.63 -23.78
C SER A 229 -15.31 -0.31 -23.40
N SER A 230 -16.60 -0.15 -23.73
CA SER A 230 -17.39 1.02 -23.33
C SER A 230 -17.65 1.08 -21.83
N GLU A 231 -17.88 -0.06 -21.17
CA GLU A 231 -18.07 -0.10 -19.72
C GLU A 231 -16.77 0.15 -18.97
N LEU A 232 -15.66 -0.38 -19.47
CA LEU A 232 -14.31 -0.08 -18.96
C LEU A 232 -14.01 1.42 -19.05
N ALA A 233 -14.19 2.02 -20.24
CA ALA A 233 -13.97 3.46 -20.42
C ALA A 233 -14.86 4.30 -19.49
N SER A 234 -16.11 3.87 -19.29
CA SER A 234 -17.04 4.53 -18.35
C SER A 234 -16.60 4.38 -16.90
N LEU A 235 -16.16 3.20 -16.47
CA LEU A 235 -15.62 2.95 -15.13
C LEU A 235 -14.39 3.82 -14.87
N HIS A 236 -13.48 3.90 -15.83
CA HIS A 236 -12.30 4.76 -15.74
C HIS A 236 -12.71 6.24 -15.61
N ALA A 237 -13.59 6.73 -16.50
CA ALA A 237 -14.06 8.12 -16.46
C ALA A 237 -14.79 8.48 -15.15
N LEU A 238 -15.59 7.56 -14.59
CA LEU A 238 -16.20 7.72 -13.28
C LEU A 238 -15.14 7.75 -12.16
N GLY A 239 -14.15 6.86 -12.26
CA GLY A 239 -12.98 6.82 -11.39
C GLY A 239 -12.21 8.13 -11.40
N MET A 240 -12.22 8.89 -12.50
CA MET A 240 -11.51 10.17 -12.68
C MET A 240 -12.02 11.33 -11.81
N LYS A 241 -13.11 11.18 -11.05
CA LYS A 241 -13.48 12.15 -10.00
C LYS A 241 -12.92 11.81 -8.62
N GLY A 242 -12.57 10.53 -8.40
CA GLY A 242 -12.11 10.02 -7.10
C GLY A 242 -13.24 9.87 -6.07
N TYR A 243 -14.44 10.35 -6.38
CA TYR A 243 -15.67 10.08 -5.66
C TYR A 243 -16.82 10.01 -6.67
N LEU A 244 -17.85 9.23 -6.36
CA LEU A 244 -19.08 9.17 -7.15
C LEU A 244 -20.21 9.87 -6.37
N SER A 245 -20.95 10.74 -7.06
CA SER A 245 -22.23 11.25 -6.55
C SER A 245 -23.26 10.11 -6.46
N LYS A 246 -24.35 10.31 -5.70
CA LYS A 246 -25.44 9.32 -5.63
C LYS A 246 -26.00 8.98 -7.02
N GLN A 247 -26.12 9.98 -7.89
CA GLN A 247 -26.61 9.79 -9.25
C GLN A 247 -25.63 9.00 -10.11
N GLU A 248 -24.33 9.29 -10.02
CA GLU A 248 -23.29 8.52 -10.72
C GLU A 248 -23.19 7.08 -10.20
N GLN A 249 -23.36 6.86 -8.90
CA GLN A 249 -23.45 5.51 -8.32
C GLN A 249 -24.64 4.74 -8.88
N SER A 250 -25.84 5.32 -8.85
CA SER A 250 -27.02 4.71 -9.45
C SER A 250 -26.82 4.43 -10.94
N TRP A 251 -26.26 5.38 -11.68
CA TRP A 251 -25.96 5.21 -13.10
C TRP A 251 -24.94 4.09 -13.33
N ALA A 252 -23.85 4.03 -12.55
CA ALA A 252 -22.84 2.98 -12.67
C ALA A 252 -23.45 1.59 -12.40
N ILE A 253 -24.31 1.49 -11.38
CA ILE A 253 -25.03 0.27 -11.04
C ILE A 253 -25.94 -0.16 -12.19
N GLU A 254 -26.76 0.75 -12.72
CA GLU A 254 -27.75 0.45 -13.74
C GLU A 254 -27.14 0.20 -15.13
N ARG A 255 -26.09 0.95 -15.49
CA ARG A 255 -25.56 0.99 -16.86
C ARG A 255 -24.29 0.20 -17.07
N LEU A 256 -23.53 -0.09 -16.02
CA LEU A 256 -22.27 -0.83 -16.14
C LEU A 256 -22.38 -2.19 -15.47
N LEU A 257 -22.78 -2.19 -14.21
CA LEU A 257 -22.71 -3.36 -13.36
C LEU A 257 -23.85 -4.36 -13.61
N THR A 258 -25.08 -3.88 -13.68
CA THR A 258 -26.25 -4.73 -13.94
C THR A 258 -26.14 -5.44 -15.30
N PRO A 259 -25.78 -4.75 -16.41
CA PRO A 259 -25.58 -5.42 -17.70
C PRO A 259 -24.46 -6.45 -17.67
N ALA A 260 -23.33 -6.15 -17.02
CA ALA A 260 -22.23 -7.11 -16.85
C ALA A 260 -22.66 -8.39 -16.15
N LEU A 261 -23.41 -8.27 -15.04
CA LEU A 261 -23.94 -9.43 -14.32
C LEU A 261 -24.99 -10.19 -15.13
N LEU A 262 -25.87 -9.48 -15.84
CA LEU A 262 -26.90 -10.11 -16.67
C LEU A 262 -26.28 -10.91 -17.80
N ARG A 263 -25.21 -10.42 -18.47
CA ARG A 263 -24.50 -11.20 -19.50
C ARG A 263 -23.99 -12.55 -18.97
N ILE A 264 -23.46 -12.55 -17.75
CA ILE A 264 -22.98 -13.78 -17.11
C ILE A 264 -24.15 -14.72 -16.78
N ALA A 265 -25.23 -14.19 -16.22
CA ALA A 265 -26.40 -14.98 -15.87
C ALA A 265 -27.10 -15.56 -17.11
N GLN A 266 -27.24 -14.77 -18.18
CA GLN A 266 -27.91 -15.17 -19.42
C GLN A 266 -27.13 -16.24 -20.18
N ARG A 267 -25.82 -16.39 -19.96
CA ARG A 267 -25.02 -17.49 -20.54
C ARG A 267 -25.55 -18.88 -20.16
N PHE A 268 -26.14 -19.02 -18.97
CA PHE A 268 -26.62 -20.31 -18.44
C PHE A 268 -28.12 -20.33 -18.12
N ALA A 269 -28.78 -19.18 -18.18
CA ALA A 269 -30.23 -19.02 -18.07
C ALA A 269 -30.72 -17.97 -19.08
N PRO A 270 -30.75 -18.29 -20.39
CA PRO A 270 -30.99 -17.31 -21.46
C PRO A 270 -32.36 -16.65 -21.41
N LEU A 271 -33.35 -17.30 -20.80
CA LEU A 271 -34.70 -16.76 -20.60
C LEU A 271 -34.82 -15.83 -19.39
N ARG A 272 -33.73 -15.54 -18.67
CA ARG A 272 -33.77 -14.62 -17.53
C ARG A 272 -33.99 -13.20 -18.03
N GLU A 273 -35.18 -12.68 -17.77
CA GLU A 273 -35.57 -11.31 -18.10
C GLU A 273 -34.58 -10.30 -17.47
N SER A 274 -34.31 -9.21 -18.18
CA SER A 274 -33.48 -8.10 -17.74
C SER A 274 -34.17 -7.28 -16.65
N SER A 275 -34.47 -7.91 -15.52
CA SER A 275 -34.89 -7.21 -14.31
C SER A 275 -33.64 -6.86 -13.50
N GLY A 276 -33.61 -5.66 -12.92
CA GLY A 276 -32.45 -5.11 -12.21
C GLY A 276 -31.95 -5.98 -11.04
N LEU A 277 -30.97 -5.49 -10.27
CA LEU A 277 -30.32 -6.27 -9.19
C LEU A 277 -31.27 -6.92 -8.17
N SER A 278 -32.49 -6.41 -8.00
CA SER A 278 -33.53 -7.03 -7.16
C SER A 278 -33.88 -8.46 -7.58
N SER A 279 -33.68 -8.83 -8.84
CA SER A 279 -33.90 -10.20 -9.36
C SER A 279 -32.92 -11.24 -8.80
N PHE A 280 -31.86 -10.81 -8.11
CA PHE A 280 -30.92 -11.67 -7.41
C PHE A 280 -31.26 -11.88 -5.93
N ALA A 281 -32.17 -11.09 -5.35
CA ALA A 281 -32.51 -11.21 -3.93
C ALA A 281 -33.11 -12.59 -3.55
N PRO A 282 -34.04 -13.18 -4.32
CA PRO A 282 -34.54 -14.53 -4.03
C PRO A 282 -33.44 -15.59 -4.07
N MET A 283 -32.49 -15.45 -5.00
CA MET A 283 -31.34 -16.34 -5.13
C MET A 283 -30.40 -16.23 -3.93
N ALA A 284 -30.14 -15.02 -3.43
CA ALA A 284 -29.32 -14.82 -2.23
C ALA A 284 -29.99 -15.43 -0.98
N VAL A 285 -31.31 -15.28 -0.83
CA VAL A 285 -32.08 -15.91 0.25
C VAL A 285 -32.04 -17.43 0.13
N GLY A 286 -32.27 -17.97 -1.07
CA GLY A 286 -32.23 -19.41 -1.34
C GLY A 286 -30.86 -20.01 -1.05
N PHE A 287 -29.79 -19.35 -1.46
CA PHE A 287 -28.41 -19.74 -1.16
C PHE A 287 -28.13 -19.74 0.34
N THR A 288 -28.54 -18.69 1.05
CA THR A 288 -28.37 -18.58 2.51
C THR A 288 -29.09 -19.70 3.25
N LEU A 289 -30.33 -20.00 2.86
CA LEU A 289 -31.09 -21.12 3.42
C LEU A 289 -30.44 -22.46 3.09
N TRP A 290 -29.96 -22.65 1.85
CA TRP A 290 -29.28 -23.87 1.44
C TRP A 290 -27.99 -24.09 2.25
N ILE A 291 -27.16 -23.07 2.47
CA ILE A 291 -25.99 -23.18 3.34
C ILE A 291 -26.39 -23.57 4.77
N LYS A 292 -27.50 -23.06 5.32
CA LYS A 292 -27.87 -23.36 6.71
C LYS A 292 -28.49 -24.75 6.88
N LEU A 293 -29.21 -25.23 5.87
CA LEU A 293 -30.10 -26.39 6.00
C LEU A 293 -29.58 -27.63 5.26
N SER A 294 -28.70 -27.45 4.28
CA SER A 294 -28.19 -28.53 3.43
C SER A 294 -26.89 -29.11 3.96
N ARG A 295 -26.62 -30.37 3.58
CA ARG A 295 -25.32 -31.03 3.74
C ARG A 295 -24.68 -31.39 2.40
N GLU A 296 -25.30 -30.96 1.29
CA GLU A 296 -24.90 -31.28 -0.08
C GLU A 296 -23.48 -30.80 -0.44
N TYR A 297 -22.96 -29.83 0.31
CA TYR A 297 -21.65 -29.22 0.12
C TYR A 297 -20.60 -29.72 1.11
N ARG A 298 -20.87 -30.82 1.83
CA ARG A 298 -19.96 -31.43 2.81
C ARG A 298 -18.57 -31.67 2.27
N ASP A 299 -18.46 -32.22 1.07
CA ASP A 299 -17.15 -32.58 0.53
C ASP A 299 -16.31 -31.34 0.23
N LEU A 300 -16.92 -30.26 -0.29
CA LEU A 300 -16.24 -28.97 -0.46
C LEU A 300 -15.67 -28.41 0.86
N VAL A 301 -16.42 -28.54 1.95
CA VAL A 301 -15.98 -28.07 3.28
C VAL A 301 -14.84 -28.93 3.81
N LEU A 302 -14.91 -30.25 3.60
CA LEU A 302 -13.87 -31.18 4.05
C LEU A 302 -12.57 -31.03 3.24
N GLU A 303 -12.67 -30.70 1.96
CA GLU A 303 -11.53 -30.46 1.07
C GLU A 303 -10.91 -29.08 1.27
N SER A 304 -11.68 -28.09 1.73
CA SER A 304 -11.23 -26.70 1.80
C SER A 304 -10.08 -26.50 2.80
N PRO A 305 -8.98 -25.84 2.39
CA PRO A 305 -7.92 -25.40 3.31
C PRO A 305 -8.41 -24.35 4.33
N ALA A 306 -9.53 -23.68 4.05
CA ALA A 306 -10.08 -22.64 4.91
C ALA A 306 -10.75 -23.16 6.19
N ILE A 307 -10.98 -24.47 6.27
CA ILE A 307 -11.63 -25.13 7.40
C ILE A 307 -10.58 -25.85 8.24
N ALA A 308 -10.56 -25.57 9.54
CA ALA A 308 -9.61 -26.18 10.46
C ALA A 308 -9.79 -27.70 10.53
N ASP A 309 -8.68 -28.44 10.68
CA ASP A 309 -8.71 -29.91 10.71
C ASP A 309 -9.53 -30.47 11.87
N ALA A 310 -9.56 -29.78 13.01
CA ALA A 310 -10.43 -30.12 14.14
C ALA A 310 -11.91 -30.07 13.74
N THR A 311 -12.34 -29.01 13.05
CA THR A 311 -13.71 -28.88 12.53
C THR A 311 -14.01 -29.95 11.48
N LYS A 312 -13.05 -30.26 10.59
CA LYS A 312 -13.20 -31.37 9.62
C LYS A 312 -13.39 -32.72 10.32
N ALA A 313 -12.65 -32.97 11.39
CA ALA A 313 -12.78 -34.21 12.19
C ALA A 313 -14.17 -34.31 12.84
N GLU A 314 -14.69 -33.21 13.39
CA GLU A 314 -16.05 -33.14 13.93
C GLU A 314 -17.12 -33.41 12.87
N ILE A 315 -16.99 -32.81 11.69
CA ILE A 315 -17.88 -33.05 10.55
C ILE A 315 -17.85 -34.53 10.12
N ARG A 316 -16.66 -35.15 10.10
CA ARG A 316 -16.52 -36.59 9.82
C ARG A 316 -17.19 -37.44 10.89
N ALA A 317 -17.17 -37.01 12.15
CA ALA A 317 -17.87 -37.63 13.26
C ALA A 317 -19.39 -37.35 13.30
N GLY A 318 -19.95 -36.69 12.27
CA GLY A 318 -21.38 -36.40 12.15
C GLY A 318 -21.83 -35.14 12.91
N LYS A 319 -20.91 -34.40 13.54
CA LYS A 319 -21.21 -33.11 14.18
C LYS A 319 -21.21 -32.01 13.12
N TRP A 320 -22.40 -31.56 12.75
CA TRP A 320 -22.59 -30.49 11.77
C TRP A 320 -22.90 -29.15 12.45
N ASN A 321 -22.01 -28.70 13.33
CA ASN A 321 -22.13 -27.44 14.04
C ASN A 321 -20.84 -26.64 13.87
N PHE A 322 -20.74 -25.89 12.79
CA PHE A 322 -19.59 -25.03 12.51
C PHE A 322 -20.05 -23.76 11.79
N GLU A 323 -19.23 -22.72 11.88
CA GLU A 323 -19.43 -21.49 11.12
C GLU A 323 -18.52 -21.48 9.91
N LEU A 324 -19.07 -21.10 8.75
CA LEU A 324 -18.24 -20.83 7.58
C LEU A 324 -17.35 -19.61 7.85
N PRO A 325 -16.08 -19.64 7.42
CA PRO A 325 -15.21 -18.49 7.56
C PRO A 325 -15.72 -17.32 6.71
N ALA A 326 -15.34 -16.10 7.08
CA ALA A 326 -15.73 -14.91 6.33
C ALA A 326 -15.14 -14.92 4.89
N PRO A 327 -15.95 -14.67 3.84
CA PRO A 327 -15.46 -14.67 2.45
C PRO A 327 -14.40 -13.58 2.27
N PHE A 328 -13.17 -13.94 1.89
CA PHE A 328 -12.06 -12.99 1.75
C PHE A 328 -11.82 -12.13 3.00
N GLY A 329 -12.16 -12.64 4.19
CA GLY A 329 -12.11 -11.89 5.45
C GLY A 329 -13.20 -10.81 5.61
N MET A 330 -14.13 -10.70 4.66
CA MET A 330 -15.27 -9.77 4.74
C MET A 330 -16.29 -10.24 5.77
N ARG A 331 -16.32 -9.56 6.91
CA ARG A 331 -17.21 -9.88 8.03
C ARG A 331 -18.44 -8.99 7.99
N PHE A 332 -19.50 -9.46 7.36
CA PHE A 332 -20.78 -8.73 7.32
C PHE A 332 -21.36 -8.60 8.73
N GLY A 333 -21.73 -7.38 9.12
CA GLY A 333 -22.28 -7.09 10.45
C GLY A 333 -21.24 -6.89 11.57
N ALA A 334 -19.95 -7.04 11.29
CA ALA A 334 -18.90 -6.68 12.23
C ALA A 334 -18.28 -5.32 11.85
N THR A 335 -18.23 -4.38 12.79
CA THR A 335 -17.47 -3.15 12.58
C THR A 335 -15.99 -3.45 12.85
N PRO A 336 -15.09 -3.24 11.88
CA PRO A 336 -13.68 -3.46 12.11
C PRO A 336 -13.19 -2.49 13.20
N LYS A 337 -12.51 -3.02 14.22
CA LYS A 337 -11.76 -2.17 15.14
C LYS A 337 -10.54 -1.64 14.38
N VAL A 338 -10.42 -0.32 14.34
CA VAL A 338 -9.29 0.38 13.76
C VAL A 338 -8.48 0.96 14.90
N THR A 339 -7.18 0.73 14.88
CA THR A 339 -6.25 1.50 15.69
C THR A 339 -5.79 2.68 14.86
N ASP A 340 -6.14 3.91 15.27
CA ASP A 340 -5.61 5.12 14.66
C ASP A 340 -4.16 5.29 15.16
N ALA A 341 -3.22 5.46 14.23
CA ALA A 341 -1.80 5.51 14.53
C ALA A 341 -1.16 6.75 13.93
N VAL A 342 -0.54 7.56 14.78
CA VAL A 342 0.25 8.72 14.37
C VAL A 342 1.70 8.44 14.71
N VAL A 343 2.58 8.46 13.72
CA VAL A 343 4.03 8.41 13.95
C VAL A 343 4.61 9.75 13.54
N VAL A 344 5.42 10.35 14.40
CA VAL A 344 6.13 11.60 14.13
C VAL A 344 7.61 11.34 14.28
N LEU A 345 8.35 11.58 13.20
CA LEU A 345 9.80 11.41 13.18
C LEU A 345 10.46 12.78 13.03
N ASN A 346 11.25 13.16 14.03
CA ASN A 346 12.10 14.35 14.00
C ASN A 346 13.38 14.01 13.25
N THR A 347 13.44 14.37 11.96
CA THR A 347 14.62 14.09 11.13
C THR A 347 15.58 15.26 11.04
N GLY A 348 15.12 16.50 11.26
CA GLY A 348 15.93 17.73 11.14
C GLY A 348 16.31 18.10 9.69
N ALA A 349 16.18 17.16 8.76
CA ALA A 349 16.35 17.36 7.33
C ALA A 349 15.27 16.63 6.55
N LYS A 350 14.92 17.16 5.37
CA LYS A 350 13.91 16.57 4.50
C LYS A 350 14.34 15.17 4.05
N PRO A 351 13.53 14.13 4.30
CA PRO A 351 13.82 12.80 3.78
C PRO A 351 13.85 12.80 2.25
N PHE A 352 14.81 12.08 1.68
CA PHE A 352 14.86 11.84 0.24
C PHE A 352 13.93 10.68 -0.16
N PHE A 353 13.58 9.80 0.78
CA PHE A 353 12.62 8.72 0.54
C PHE A 353 11.75 8.49 1.78
N THR A 354 10.42 8.63 1.65
CA THR A 354 9.48 8.39 2.76
C THR A 354 8.06 8.18 2.25
N ASN A 355 7.28 7.38 2.96
CA ASN A 355 5.85 7.30 2.78
C ASN A 355 5.04 8.15 3.77
N GLY A 356 5.72 8.95 4.59
CA GLY A 356 5.14 9.96 5.48
C GLY A 356 5.16 11.35 4.86
N ARG A 357 4.43 12.30 5.44
CA ARG A 357 4.37 13.68 4.97
C ARG A 357 5.44 14.51 5.65
N TRP A 358 6.31 15.11 4.86
CA TRP A 358 7.28 16.08 5.34
C TRP A 358 6.61 17.41 5.68
N ASN A 359 6.98 18.01 6.81
CA ASN A 359 6.58 19.33 7.23
C ASN A 359 7.84 20.22 7.32
N ASP A 360 7.95 21.18 6.40
CA ASP A 360 9.10 22.09 6.32
C ASP A 360 9.24 23.01 7.55
N GLU A 361 8.12 23.40 8.19
CA GLU A 361 8.13 24.32 9.33
C GLU A 361 8.66 23.64 10.60
N THR A 362 8.27 22.39 10.84
CA THR A 362 8.65 21.65 12.04
C THR A 362 9.87 20.76 11.82
N GLN A 363 10.27 20.57 10.57
CA GLN A 363 11.30 19.62 10.14
C GLN A 363 11.02 18.19 10.59
N ARG A 364 9.76 17.76 10.43
CA ARG A 364 9.26 16.45 10.86
C ARG A 364 8.62 15.69 9.72
N VAL A 365 8.67 14.37 9.82
CA VAL A 365 7.86 13.47 9.02
C VAL A 365 6.69 13.00 9.84
N GLU A 366 5.49 13.24 9.34
CA GLU A 366 4.25 12.78 9.97
C GLU A 366 3.63 11.64 9.16
N PHE A 367 3.43 10.52 9.82
CA PHE A 367 2.70 9.39 9.29
C PHE A 367 1.35 9.32 10.00
N ASN A 368 0.30 9.76 9.30
CA ASN A 368 -1.05 9.71 9.81
C ASN A 368 -1.77 8.52 9.18
N GLY A 369 -1.86 7.41 9.93
CA GLY A 369 -2.38 6.15 9.46
C GLY A 369 -3.37 5.51 10.42
N GLY A 370 -3.76 4.30 10.07
CA GLY A 370 -4.50 3.43 10.95
C GLY A 370 -4.37 2.01 10.45
N PHE A 371 -4.50 1.04 11.35
CA PHE A 371 -4.42 -0.36 10.99
C PHE A 371 -5.58 -1.15 11.56
N TYR A 372 -5.92 -2.20 10.84
CA TYR A 372 -6.99 -3.12 11.17
C TYR A 372 -6.44 -4.33 11.91
N GLU A 373 -7.26 -4.98 12.74
CA GLU A 373 -6.93 -6.33 13.22
C GLU A 373 -6.73 -7.28 12.03
N ASN A 374 -5.82 -8.26 12.14
CA ASN A 374 -5.42 -9.15 11.03
C ASN A 374 -6.62 -9.70 10.24
N LYS A 375 -7.66 -10.14 10.94
CA LYS A 375 -8.85 -10.77 10.36
C LYS A 375 -9.73 -9.84 9.50
N PHE A 376 -9.49 -8.53 9.51
CA PHE A 376 -10.21 -7.51 8.72
C PHE A 376 -9.33 -6.85 7.65
N ARG A 377 -8.06 -7.29 7.49
CA ARG A 377 -7.14 -6.69 6.52
C ARG A 377 -7.41 -7.23 5.11
N TYR A 378 -7.37 -6.32 4.13
CA TYR A 378 -7.33 -6.69 2.72
C TYR A 378 -5.90 -6.80 2.19
N ALA A 379 -4.97 -5.99 2.70
CA ALA A 379 -3.56 -6.14 2.41
C ALA A 379 -2.99 -7.41 3.07
N PRO A 380 -1.92 -8.00 2.50
CA PRO A 380 -1.22 -9.12 3.12
C PRO A 380 -0.61 -8.76 4.47
N TYR A 381 -0.18 -7.51 4.64
CA TYR A 381 0.51 -7.01 5.84
C TYR A 381 0.02 -5.63 6.25
N ASN A 382 0.38 -5.19 7.47
CA ASN A 382 0.16 -3.80 7.89
C ASN A 382 1.14 -2.85 7.19
N SER A 383 0.69 -1.65 6.86
CA SER A 383 1.54 -0.64 6.22
C SER A 383 2.82 -0.40 7.04
N PRO A 384 4.02 -0.57 6.45
CA PRO A 384 5.26 -0.17 7.07
C PRO A 384 5.41 1.35 6.96
N TYR A 385 5.79 1.99 8.04
CA TYR A 385 6.09 3.42 8.16
C TYR A 385 7.59 3.55 7.92
N TYR A 386 8.04 4.40 7.01
CA TYR A 386 9.49 4.53 6.77
C TYR A 386 9.91 5.92 6.30
N ALA A 387 11.14 6.27 6.64
CA ALA A 387 11.81 7.46 6.14
C ALA A 387 13.32 7.24 6.05
N TYR A 388 13.93 7.81 5.02
CA TYR A 388 15.36 7.82 4.79
C TYR A 388 15.78 9.26 4.57
N TRP A 389 16.75 9.71 5.35
CA TRP A 389 17.23 11.08 5.34
C TRP A 389 18.73 11.12 5.58
N SER A 390 19.36 12.24 5.24
CA SER A 390 20.79 12.42 5.44
C SER A 390 21.06 13.76 6.08
N LEU A 391 22.08 13.80 6.93
CA LEU A 391 22.50 14.98 7.67
C LEU A 391 23.93 15.32 7.26
N PRO A 392 24.16 16.46 6.58
CA PRO A 392 25.50 16.89 6.23
C PRO A 392 26.33 17.18 7.49
N SER A 393 27.62 16.88 7.45
CA SER A 393 28.55 17.28 8.52
C SER A 393 29.12 18.67 8.25
N GLN A 394 29.56 19.36 9.30
CA GLN A 394 30.30 20.62 9.18
C GLN A 394 31.60 20.47 8.37
N ARG A 395 32.10 19.24 8.18
CA ARG A 395 33.30 18.97 7.38
C ARG A 395 33.09 19.34 5.91
N GLN A 396 31.86 19.32 5.40
CA GLN A 396 31.61 19.79 4.03
C GLN A 396 32.00 21.26 3.87
N GLU A 397 31.69 22.12 4.83
CA GLU A 397 32.06 23.54 4.79
C GLU A 397 33.58 23.73 4.91
N SER A 398 34.26 22.92 5.72
CA SER A 398 35.72 23.00 5.83
C SER A 398 36.44 22.53 4.56
N VAL A 399 35.92 21.50 3.88
CA VAL A 399 36.48 20.95 2.65
C VAL A 399 36.11 21.84 1.45
N PHE A 400 34.83 22.14 1.27
CA PHE A 400 34.29 22.72 0.04
C PHE A 400 33.93 24.21 0.14
N GLY A 401 33.89 24.78 1.36
CA GLY A 401 33.43 26.15 1.62
C GLY A 401 31.91 26.30 1.75
N SER A 402 31.15 25.24 1.46
CA SER A 402 29.70 25.16 1.63
C SER A 402 29.28 23.69 1.74
N VAL A 403 28.01 23.44 2.05
CA VAL A 403 27.41 22.11 1.85
C VAL A 403 27.25 21.88 0.34
N VAL A 404 27.80 20.78 -0.18
CA VAL A 404 27.79 20.44 -1.62
C VAL A 404 26.86 19.28 -1.91
N ILE A 405 26.72 18.34 -0.97
CA ILE A 405 25.84 17.17 -1.11
C ILE A 405 24.90 17.04 0.10
N GLU A 406 23.63 16.83 -0.19
CA GLU A 406 22.55 16.62 0.78
C GLU A 406 21.60 15.53 0.27
N GLY A 407 20.66 15.08 1.12
CA GLY A 407 19.62 14.14 0.72
C GLY A 407 20.17 12.85 0.11
N GLU A 408 19.64 12.44 -1.04
CA GLU A 408 20.01 11.20 -1.73
C GLU A 408 21.49 11.17 -2.12
N ALA A 409 22.05 12.27 -2.62
CA ALA A 409 23.46 12.33 -3.03
C ALA A 409 24.41 12.10 -1.84
N LEU A 410 24.06 12.64 -0.66
CA LEU A 410 24.80 12.37 0.58
C LEU A 410 24.61 10.93 1.05
N ALA A 411 23.39 10.38 0.97
CA ALA A 411 23.15 8.97 1.28
C ALA A 411 23.99 8.03 0.40
N SER A 412 24.04 8.31 -0.90
CA SER A 412 24.88 7.58 -1.85
C SER A 412 26.36 7.71 -1.52
N TYR A 413 26.82 8.89 -1.09
CA TYR A 413 28.19 9.09 -0.64
C TYR A 413 28.51 8.29 0.63
N CYS A 414 27.61 8.28 1.62
CA CYS A 414 27.79 7.47 2.83
C CYS A 414 27.92 5.99 2.48
N GLY A 415 27.08 5.47 1.59
CA GLY A 415 27.19 4.09 1.11
C GLY A 415 28.48 3.83 0.34
N TRP A 416 28.91 4.79 -0.50
CA TRP A 416 30.18 4.73 -1.23
C TRP A 416 31.37 4.65 -0.28
N GLU A 417 31.49 5.57 0.69
CA GLU A 417 32.61 5.58 1.63
C GLU A 417 32.59 4.34 2.53
N ALA A 418 31.41 3.88 2.96
CA ALA A 418 31.26 2.68 3.77
C ALA A 418 31.72 1.40 3.04
N ALA A 419 31.63 1.35 1.72
CA ALA A 419 32.07 0.22 0.90
C ALA A 419 33.57 0.24 0.56
N LEU A 420 34.29 1.32 0.84
CA LEU A 420 35.75 1.34 0.70
C LEU A 420 36.40 0.40 1.71
N ASN A 421 37.44 -0.30 1.27
CA ASN A 421 38.34 -1.00 2.19
C ASN A 421 39.12 0.01 3.06
N ASP A 422 39.74 -0.49 4.13
CA ASP A 422 40.39 0.37 5.13
C ASP A 422 41.50 1.25 4.52
N GLU A 423 42.32 0.71 3.61
CA GLU A 423 43.39 1.46 2.94
C GLU A 423 42.83 2.59 2.07
N GLN A 424 41.81 2.30 1.26
CA GLN A 424 41.14 3.29 0.42
C GLN A 424 40.45 4.36 1.26
N ARG A 425 39.79 3.98 2.35
CA ARG A 425 39.12 4.93 3.26
C ARG A 425 40.12 5.89 3.92
N VAL A 426 41.27 5.38 4.36
CA VAL A 426 42.35 6.21 4.91
C VAL A 426 42.88 7.18 3.86
N ARG A 427 43.15 6.70 2.64
CA ARG A 427 43.59 7.54 1.52
C ARG A 427 42.57 8.62 1.17
N TRP A 428 41.29 8.26 1.13
CA TRP A 428 40.21 9.20 0.85
C TRP A 428 40.10 10.28 1.93
N THR A 429 40.12 9.88 3.20
CA THR A 429 40.07 10.80 4.34
C THR A 429 41.24 11.78 4.30
N ALA A 430 42.45 11.28 4.02
CA ALA A 430 43.64 12.11 3.89
C ALA A 430 43.55 13.08 2.70
N ALA A 431 42.97 12.65 1.58
CA ALA A 431 42.72 13.52 0.44
C ALA A 431 41.73 14.65 0.79
N LEU A 432 40.65 14.35 1.51
CA LEU A 432 39.71 15.35 2.02
C LEU A 432 40.37 16.34 3.00
N ASP A 433 41.25 15.85 3.89
CA ASP A 433 42.00 16.71 4.81
C ASP A 433 42.95 17.66 4.06
N GLN A 434 43.60 17.18 3.01
CA GLN A 434 44.41 18.02 2.14
C GLN A 434 43.54 19.11 1.49
N VAL A 435 42.38 18.76 0.93
CA VAL A 435 41.47 19.76 0.33
C VAL A 435 41.05 20.79 1.38
N ALA A 436 40.70 20.37 2.60
CA ALA A 436 40.32 21.30 3.66
C ALA A 436 41.45 22.28 4.01
N ALA A 437 42.70 21.80 4.07
CA ALA A 437 43.87 22.58 4.47
C ALA A 437 44.40 23.50 3.37
N THR A 438 44.51 23.00 2.13
CA THR A 438 45.20 23.70 1.03
C THR A 438 44.26 24.22 -0.05
N LYS A 439 42.98 23.82 -0.01
CA LYS A 439 41.99 24.05 -1.08
C LYS A 439 42.37 23.44 -2.42
N ASP A 440 43.31 22.49 -2.42
CA ASP A 440 43.72 21.74 -3.61
C ASP A 440 42.98 20.40 -3.69
N PRO A 441 42.07 20.20 -4.68
CA PRO A 441 41.32 18.96 -4.82
C PRO A 441 42.05 17.85 -5.60
N ALA A 442 43.29 18.08 -6.06
CA ALA A 442 43.97 17.18 -6.99
C ALA A 442 44.07 15.73 -6.49
N SER A 443 44.43 15.52 -5.21
CA SER A 443 44.56 14.18 -4.62
C SER A 443 43.22 13.44 -4.56
N ALA A 444 42.13 14.15 -4.21
CA ALA A 444 40.80 13.56 -4.18
C ALA A 444 40.32 13.20 -5.59
N PHE A 445 40.55 14.09 -6.57
CA PHE A 445 40.20 13.83 -7.97
C PHE A 445 40.98 12.66 -8.57
N ALA A 446 42.27 12.52 -8.28
CA ALA A 446 43.06 11.37 -8.71
C ALA A 446 42.49 10.04 -8.17
N MET A 447 41.98 10.04 -6.93
CA MET A 447 41.32 8.87 -6.36
C MET A 447 39.99 8.56 -7.06
N ILE A 448 39.25 9.59 -7.49
CA ILE A 448 38.04 9.42 -8.30
C ILE A 448 38.39 8.77 -9.64
N GLU A 449 39.45 9.24 -10.32
CA GLU A 449 39.94 8.64 -11.57
C GLU A 449 40.34 7.17 -11.39
N GLU A 450 41.00 6.83 -10.28
CA GLU A 450 41.39 5.45 -9.95
C GLU A 450 40.19 4.53 -9.70
N LEU A 451 39.19 5.01 -8.93
CA LEU A 451 38.08 4.18 -8.46
C LEU A 451 36.90 4.12 -9.43
N VAL A 452 36.82 5.01 -10.43
CA VAL A 452 35.63 5.15 -11.27
C VAL A 452 35.18 3.86 -11.93
N GLU A 453 36.09 2.95 -12.28
CA GLU A 453 35.80 1.68 -12.97
C GLU A 453 35.15 0.60 -12.09
N PHE A 454 35.25 0.71 -10.77
CA PHE A 454 34.69 -0.31 -9.86
C PHE A 454 33.79 0.27 -8.78
N HIS A 455 33.97 1.55 -8.47
CA HIS A 455 33.29 2.22 -7.37
C HIS A 455 33.15 3.73 -7.63
N PRO A 456 32.32 4.14 -8.60
CA PRO A 456 32.16 5.55 -8.95
C PRO A 456 31.55 6.35 -7.78
N LEU A 457 32.15 7.50 -7.51
CA LEU A 457 31.66 8.47 -6.54
C LEU A 457 30.30 9.06 -7.00
N PRO A 458 29.40 9.49 -6.09
CA PRO A 458 28.19 10.20 -6.49
C PRO A 458 28.51 11.39 -7.40
N ARG A 459 27.70 11.52 -8.47
CA ARG A 459 27.98 12.41 -9.59
C ARG A 459 28.12 13.87 -9.17
N GLU A 460 27.28 14.33 -8.25
CA GLU A 460 27.27 15.69 -7.72
C GLU A 460 28.64 16.03 -7.12
N LEU A 461 29.18 15.13 -6.31
CA LEU A 461 30.47 15.31 -5.66
C LEU A 461 31.62 15.18 -6.67
N ALA A 462 31.56 14.20 -7.57
CA ALA A 462 32.54 14.05 -8.65
C ALA A 462 32.61 15.30 -9.54
N THR A 463 31.46 15.90 -9.85
CA THR A 463 31.34 17.12 -10.66
C THR A 463 31.98 18.31 -9.93
N TRP A 464 31.77 18.42 -8.62
CA TRP A 464 32.44 19.45 -7.82
C TRP A 464 33.96 19.32 -7.92
N PHE A 465 34.51 18.12 -7.70
CA PHE A 465 35.95 17.90 -7.79
C PHE A 465 36.52 18.18 -9.18
N ALA A 466 35.85 17.71 -10.24
CA ALA A 466 36.24 17.92 -11.63
C ALA A 466 36.33 19.42 -11.97
N ASN A 467 35.30 20.19 -11.60
CA ASN A 467 35.28 21.64 -11.80
C ASN A 467 36.39 22.34 -11.01
N ALA A 468 36.61 21.93 -9.76
CA ALA A 468 37.62 22.53 -8.90
C ALA A 468 39.06 22.32 -9.40
N VAL A 469 39.34 21.21 -10.10
CA VAL A 469 40.64 20.95 -10.74
C VAL A 469 40.68 21.35 -12.23
N ASN A 470 39.61 21.95 -12.76
CA ASN A 470 39.45 22.29 -14.18
C ASN A 470 39.75 21.11 -15.13
N LYS A 471 39.21 19.92 -14.80
CA LYS A 471 39.27 18.72 -15.65
C LYS A 471 37.85 18.23 -15.98
N PRO A 472 37.65 17.53 -17.11
CA PRO A 472 36.38 16.87 -17.37
C PRO A 472 36.15 15.73 -16.37
N LEU A 473 34.88 15.34 -16.18
CA LEU A 473 34.56 14.11 -15.47
C LEU A 473 35.17 12.90 -16.20
N PRO A 474 35.58 11.84 -15.47
CA PRO A 474 35.99 10.59 -16.10
C PRO A 474 34.91 10.04 -17.05
N ALA A 475 35.34 9.39 -18.14
CA ALA A 475 34.46 8.99 -19.26
C ALA A 475 33.21 8.20 -18.82
N ARG A 476 33.33 7.34 -17.81
CA ARG A 476 32.22 6.52 -17.29
C ARG A 476 31.00 7.34 -16.83
N TYR A 477 31.20 8.58 -16.36
CA TYR A 477 30.08 9.46 -15.96
C TYR A 477 29.28 10.01 -17.15
N THR A 478 29.87 9.99 -18.35
CA THR A 478 29.27 10.52 -19.58
C THR A 478 28.50 9.45 -20.37
N GLU A 479 28.87 8.17 -20.25
CA GLU A 479 28.20 7.06 -20.94
C GLU A 479 26.75 6.87 -20.48
N HIS A 480 26.46 7.15 -19.20
CA HIS A 480 25.12 7.03 -18.64
C HIS A 480 24.15 8.16 -19.08
N ASP A 481 24.66 9.33 -19.47
CA ASP A 481 23.81 10.45 -19.92
C ASP A 481 23.14 10.17 -21.26
N GLY A 482 23.86 9.51 -22.18
CA GLY A 482 23.31 9.08 -23.46
C GLY A 482 22.20 8.03 -23.31
N ALA A 483 22.30 7.17 -22.29
CA ALA A 483 21.29 6.15 -22.00
C ALA A 483 20.04 6.74 -21.31
N GLN A 484 20.19 7.69 -20.39
CA GLN A 484 19.04 8.35 -19.75
C GLN A 484 18.32 9.35 -20.67
N GLN A 485 19.02 10.03 -21.58
CA GLN A 485 18.37 10.87 -22.60
C GLN A 485 17.54 10.04 -23.59
N ASN A 486 18.02 8.87 -24.00
CA ASN A 486 17.25 7.97 -24.87
C ASN A 486 16.00 7.39 -24.19
N ASN A 487 16.00 7.24 -22.86
CA ASN A 487 14.81 6.82 -22.09
C ASN A 487 13.86 7.97 -21.74
N ARG A 488 14.25 9.25 -21.94
CA ARG A 488 13.38 10.42 -21.72
C ARG A 488 12.63 10.87 -22.99
N ILE A 489 12.79 10.20 -24.14
CA ILE A 489 12.03 10.45 -25.39
C ILE A 489 10.58 9.88 -25.32
N GLY A 490 9.94 9.98 -24.15
CA GLY A 490 8.55 9.60 -23.90
C GLY A 490 7.73 10.68 -23.19
N ALA A 491 8.31 11.84 -22.90
CA ALA A 491 7.58 13.00 -22.38
C ALA A 491 7.26 13.96 -23.53
N PRO A 492 5.99 14.28 -23.82
CA PRO A 492 5.65 15.19 -24.91
C PRO A 492 6.08 16.61 -24.54
N THR A 493 7.14 17.09 -25.16
CA THR A 493 7.49 18.51 -25.18
C THR A 493 6.48 19.23 -26.06
N ALA A 494 5.54 19.92 -25.44
CA ALA A 494 4.69 20.89 -26.10
C ALA A 494 5.56 22.06 -26.59
N LYS A 495 5.85 22.11 -27.90
CA LYS A 495 6.19 23.34 -28.63
C LYS A 495 5.83 23.19 -30.11
N ASP A 496 5.29 24.29 -30.63
CA ASP A 496 4.99 24.61 -32.02
C ASP A 496 3.69 24.06 -32.63
N SER A 497 2.59 24.72 -32.26
CA SER A 497 1.39 24.84 -33.10
C SER A 497 1.34 26.28 -33.64
N THR A 498 1.95 26.49 -34.79
CA THR A 498 1.63 27.62 -35.67
C THR A 498 0.21 27.43 -36.21
N ALA A 499 -0.66 28.39 -35.90
CA ALA A 499 -2.03 28.40 -36.39
C ALA A 499 -2.08 28.68 -37.90
N PRO A 500 -2.88 27.95 -38.69
CA PRO A 500 -3.32 28.44 -39.98
C PRO A 500 -4.68 29.14 -39.84
N THR A 501 -4.69 30.42 -40.19
CA THR A 501 -5.89 31.20 -40.48
C THR A 501 -6.47 30.73 -41.81
N ALA A 502 -7.69 30.21 -41.82
CA ALA A 502 -8.50 30.13 -43.04
C ALA A 502 -9.99 30.10 -42.70
N THR A 503 -10.61 31.27 -42.88
CA THR A 503 -12.05 31.50 -42.99
C THR A 503 -12.58 30.91 -44.31
N ALA A 504 -13.67 30.16 -44.26
CA ALA A 504 -14.62 30.01 -45.37
C ALA A 504 -16.03 29.65 -44.85
N PRO A 505 -17.11 30.08 -45.53
CA PRO A 505 -18.42 30.26 -44.94
C PRO A 505 -19.34 29.03 -45.03
N ILE A 506 -20.31 28.99 -44.12
CA ILE A 506 -21.45 28.07 -44.09
C ILE A 506 -22.40 28.40 -45.26
N PRO A 507 -22.84 27.43 -46.07
CA PRO A 507 -23.99 27.61 -46.94
C PRO A 507 -25.28 27.25 -46.19
N GLU A 508 -26.26 28.13 -46.27
CA GLU A 508 -27.65 27.87 -45.90
C GLU A 508 -28.29 26.86 -46.87
N ALA A 509 -28.90 25.81 -46.31
CA ALA A 509 -30.15 25.19 -46.76
C ALA A 509 -30.67 24.24 -45.67
#